data_AF-A0A800K2D2-F1
#
_entry.id   AF-A0A800K2D2-F1
#
_cell.length_a   1.000
_cell.length_b   1.000
_cell.length_c   1.000
_cell.angle_alpha   90.00
_cell.angle_beta   90.00
_cell.angle_gamma   90.00
#
_symmetry.space_group_name_H-M   'P 1'
#
loop_
_entity.id
_entity.type
_entity.pdbx_description
1 polymer ?
#
loop_
_entity_poly.entity_id
_entity_poly.type
_entity_poly.pdbx_seq_one_letter_code
_entity_poly.pdbx_strand_id
1 'polypeptide(L)'
;MGDFNFELCYKNLDNIACVAEGLICQTLLDLYNENAIVAEPAGVLSLSALDQFKIELKGKNVSCLISGGNNDFMRVKEIIERASFYHV
;
A
#
# COMPACT_ATOMS: atom_id res chain seq x y z
N MET A 1 11.05 -12.85 -16.87
CA MET A 1 10.47 -13.27 -15.57
C MET A 1 9.23 -12.43 -15.37
N GLY A 2 8.08 -13.06 -15.17
CA GLY A 2 6.79 -12.38 -15.03
C GLY A 2 5.81 -12.61 -16.19
N ASP A 3 6.24 -13.25 -17.29
CA ASP A 3 5.43 -13.38 -18.51
C ASP A 3 4.10 -14.13 -18.28
N PHE A 4 4.15 -15.24 -17.55
CA PHE A 4 2.95 -16.01 -17.19
C PHE A 4 2.00 -15.24 -16.25
N ASN A 5 2.55 -14.60 -15.21
CA ASN A 5 1.76 -13.82 -14.25
C ASN A 5 1.15 -12.58 -14.90
N PHE A 6 1.89 -11.94 -15.80
CA PHE A 6 1.42 -10.79 -16.57
C PHE A 6 0.21 -11.18 -17.43
N GLU A 7 0.27 -12.31 -18.14
CA GLU A 7 -0.86 -12.78 -18.95
C GLU A 7 -2.10 -13.06 -18.09
N LEU A 8 -1.93 -13.66 -16.91
CA LEU A 8 -3.03 -13.87 -15.97
C LEU A 8 -3.60 -12.54 -15.47
N CYS A 9 -2.76 -11.60 -15.05
CA CYS A 9 -3.21 -10.28 -14.59
C CYS A 9 -3.95 -9.52 -15.69
N TYR A 10 -3.42 -9.53 -16.92
CA TYR A 10 -4.03 -8.84 -18.06
C TYR A 10 -5.45 -9.35 -18.38
N LYS A 11 -5.72 -10.64 -18.16
CA LYS A 11 -7.03 -11.25 -18.42
C LYS A 11 -8.01 -11.15 -17.26
N ASN A 12 -7.53 -11.06 -16.02
CA ASN A 12 -8.36 -11.27 -14.82
C ASN A 12 -8.44 -10.06 -13.88
N LEU A 13 -7.59 -9.03 -14.03
CA LEU A 13 -7.69 -7.82 -13.20
C LEU A 13 -8.70 -6.85 -13.79
N ASP A 14 -9.59 -6.34 -12.94
CA ASP A 14 -10.57 -5.32 -13.34
C ASP A 14 -9.96 -3.90 -13.39
N ASN A 15 -8.94 -3.63 -12.56
CA ASN A 15 -8.33 -2.31 -12.46
C ASN A 15 -6.88 -2.38 -11.94
N ILE A 16 -6.10 -1.34 -12.21
CA ILE A 16 -4.74 -1.13 -11.74
C ILE A 16 -4.63 0.32 -11.23
N ALA A 17 -4.14 0.50 -10.00
CA ALA A 17 -3.91 1.81 -9.42
C ALA A 17 -2.42 2.06 -9.18
N CYS A 18 -1.99 3.29 -9.42
CA CYS A 18 -0.69 3.79 -9.00
C CYS A 18 -0.85 4.55 -7.68
N VAL A 19 0.11 4.37 -6.77
CA VAL A 19 0.09 5.03 -5.46
C VAL A 19 1.35 5.88 -5.33
N ALA A 20 1.18 7.11 -4.85
CA ALA A 20 2.30 7.99 -4.56
C ALA A 20 3.14 7.40 -3.41
N GLU A 21 4.47 7.45 -3.55
CA GLU A 21 5.40 6.89 -2.56
C GLU A 21 5.21 7.49 -1.16
N GLY A 22 4.95 8.80 -1.08
CA GLY A 22 4.69 9.48 0.19
C GLY A 22 3.43 8.95 0.91
N LEU A 23 2.38 8.59 0.16
CA LEU A 23 1.17 7.97 0.73
C LEU A 23 1.44 6.56 1.24
N ILE A 24 2.27 5.77 0.54
CA ILE A 24 2.72 4.45 1.01
C ILE A 24 3.44 4.59 2.35
N CYS A 25 4.34 5.56 2.47
CA CYS A 25 5.06 5.84 3.71
C CYS A 25 4.11 6.25 4.83
N GLN A 26 3.13 7.11 4.56
CA GLN A 26 2.12 7.51 5.54
C GLN A 26 1.31 6.30 6.03
N THR A 27 0.76 5.48 5.13
CA THR A 27 -0.01 4.27 5.52
C THR A 27 0.82 3.31 6.37
N LEU A 28 2.11 3.17 6.08
CA LEU A 28 3.00 2.31 6.87
C LEU A 28 3.19 2.85 8.30
N LEU A 29 3.31 4.17 8.47
CA LEU A 29 3.36 4.81 9.78
C LEU A 29 2.04 4.66 10.53
N ASP A 30 0.90 4.80 9.85
CA ASP A 30 -0.43 4.65 10.44
C ASP A 30 -0.61 3.22 10.98
N LEU A 31 -0.27 2.20 10.18
CA LEU A 31 -0.32 0.79 10.62
C LEU A 31 0.59 0.50 11.82
N TYR A 32 1.80 1.09 11.82
CA TYR A 32 2.73 0.94 12.94
C TYR A 32 2.17 1.57 14.22
N ASN A 33 1.66 2.80 14.12
CA ASN A 33 1.20 3.58 15.27
C ASN A 33 -0.17 3.12 15.81
N GLU A 34 -1.10 2.79 14.93
CA GLU A 34 -2.49 2.48 15.31
C GLU A 34 -2.74 0.99 15.52
N ASN A 35 -2.01 0.14 14.80
CA ASN A 35 -2.26 -1.31 14.80
C ASN A 35 -1.07 -2.14 15.29
N ALA A 36 0.08 -1.53 15.58
CA ALA A 36 1.33 -2.23 15.90
C ALA A 36 1.74 -3.27 14.83
N ILE A 37 1.36 -3.01 13.56
CA ILE A 37 1.70 -3.88 12.44
C ILE A 37 2.98 -3.38 11.79
N VAL A 38 3.97 -4.27 11.70
CA VAL A 38 5.20 -4.02 10.94
C VAL A 38 5.02 -4.56 9.53
N ALA A 39 4.88 -3.66 8.57
CA ALA A 39 4.78 -3.97 7.15
C ALA A 39 5.99 -3.41 6.38
N GLU A 40 6.26 -3.96 5.20
CA GLU A 40 7.19 -3.36 4.23
C GLU A 40 6.44 -2.44 3.26
N PRO A 41 7.11 -1.52 2.52
CA PRO A 41 6.43 -0.58 1.62
C PRO A 41 5.53 -1.26 0.58
N ALA A 42 5.98 -2.35 -0.05
CA ALA A 42 5.16 -3.12 -0.98
C ALA A 42 3.96 -3.79 -0.29
N GLY A 43 4.13 -4.15 0.99
CA GLY A 43 3.12 -4.80 1.82
C GLY A 43 1.89 -3.94 2.10
N VAL A 44 1.98 -2.61 2.04
CA VAL A 44 0.85 -1.71 2.36
C VAL A 44 0.17 -1.12 1.12
N LEU A 45 0.65 -1.45 -0.09
CA LEU A 45 0.15 -0.87 -1.35
C LEU A 45 -1.37 -0.99 -1.50
N SER A 46 -1.96 -2.15 -1.16
CA SER A 46 -3.41 -2.35 -1.29
C SER A 46 -4.21 -1.44 -0.37
N LEU A 47 -3.69 -1.15 0.83
CA LEU A 47 -4.35 -0.26 1.79
C LEU A 47 -4.21 1.21 1.34
N SER A 48 -3.01 1.61 0.91
CA SER A 48 -2.74 2.97 0.46
C SER A 48 -3.56 3.39 -0.78
N ALA A 49 -4.02 2.42 -1.57
CA ALA A 49 -4.86 2.70 -2.74
C ALA A 49 -6.36 2.86 -2.40
N LEU A 50 -6.83 2.47 -1.21
CA LEU A 50 -8.27 2.39 -0.89
C LEU A 50 -9.03 3.70 -1.11
N ASP A 51 -8.43 4.83 -0.73
CA ASP A 51 -9.08 6.13 -0.87
C ASP A 51 -9.34 6.53 -2.33
N GLN A 52 -8.55 6.01 -3.28
CA GLN A 52 -8.76 6.22 -4.71
C GLN A 52 -10.06 5.56 -5.21
N PHE A 53 -10.52 4.50 -4.53
CA PHE A 53 -11.71 3.74 -4.89
C PHE A 53 -12.91 4.01 -3.97
N LYS A 54 -12.84 5.03 -3.10
CA LYS A 54 -13.84 5.29 -2.04
C LYS A 54 -15.29 5.32 -2.53
N ILE A 55 -15.54 5.87 -3.72
CA ILE A 55 -16.88 5.93 -4.32
C ILE A 55 -17.34 4.53 -4.75
N GLU A 56 -16.46 3.78 -5.44
CA GLU A 56 -16.76 2.45 -5.99
C GLU A 56 -16.94 1.38 -4.91
N LEU A 57 -16.29 1.56 -3.76
CA LEU A 57 -16.32 0.63 -2.63
C LEU A 57 -17.51 0.87 -1.69
N LYS A 58 -18.29 1.93 -1.88
CA LYS A 58 -19.40 2.28 -0.98
C LYS A 58 -20.44 1.15 -0.93
N GLY A 59 -20.71 0.66 0.28
CA GLY A 59 -21.68 -0.42 0.52
C GLY A 59 -21.20 -1.82 0.15
N LYS A 60 -19.91 -1.98 -0.19
CA LYS A 60 -19.29 -3.28 -0.47
C LYS A 60 -18.46 -3.74 0.72
N ASN A 61 -18.29 -5.06 0.84
CA ASN A 61 -17.28 -5.64 1.73
C ASN A 61 -15.95 -5.65 1.00
N VAL A 62 -14.91 -5.08 1.62
CA VAL A 62 -13.59 -4.89 1.01
C VAL A 62 -12.55 -5.58 1.89
N SER A 63 -11.62 -6.30 1.27
CA SER A 63 -10.47 -6.89 1.93
C SER A 63 -9.19 -6.41 1.25
N CYS A 64 -8.17 -6.11 2.04
CA CYS A 64 -6.85 -5.73 1.57
C CYS A 64 -5.83 -6.75 2.05
N LEU A 65 -4.85 -7.04 1.20
CA LEU A 65 -3.78 -7.98 1.51
C LEU A 65 -2.54 -7.20 1.97
N ILE A 66 -2.17 -7.37 3.23
CA ILE A 66 -0.85 -6.97 3.70
C ILE A 66 0.15 -8.07 3.30
N SER A 67 0.86 -7.86 2.18
CA SER A 67 1.59 -8.96 1.53
C SER A 67 2.95 -9.30 2.16
N GLY A 68 3.51 -8.41 3.00
CA GLY A 68 4.85 -8.61 3.56
C GLY A 68 5.20 -7.62 4.67
N GLY A 69 6.09 -8.06 5.57
CA GLY A 69 6.50 -7.33 6.77
C GLY A 69 7.98 -7.40 7.10
N ASN A 70 8.82 -7.80 6.13
CA ASN A 70 10.26 -7.85 6.31
C ASN A 70 10.88 -6.43 6.23
N ASN A 71 10.55 -5.60 7.22
CA ASN A 71 10.97 -4.22 7.29
C ASN A 71 11.98 -4.01 8.43
N ASP A 72 13.01 -3.21 8.17
CA ASP A 72 14.07 -2.91 9.14
C ASP A 72 13.71 -1.62 9.90
N PHE A 73 13.77 -1.68 11.24
CA PHE A 73 13.54 -0.53 12.12
C PHE A 73 14.44 0.67 11.78
N MET A 74 15.64 0.42 11.26
CA MET A 74 16.57 1.50 10.87
C MET A 74 16.03 2.35 9.70
N ARG A 75 15.07 1.84 8.94
CA ARG A 75 14.45 2.56 7.81
C ARG A 75 13.30 3.48 8.21
N VAL A 76 12.84 3.41 9.47
CA VAL A 76 11.70 4.21 9.95
C VAL A 76 11.97 5.71 9.78
N LYS A 77 13.20 6.18 10.01
CA LYS A 77 13.56 7.60 9.85
C LYS A 77 13.37 8.08 8.40
N GLU A 78 13.83 7.32 7.42
CA GLU A 78 13.66 7.61 5.99
C GLU A 78 12.17 7.62 5.62
N ILE A 79 11.38 6.69 6.16
CA ILE A 79 9.93 6.60 5.92
C ILE A 79 9.22 7.86 6.46
N ILE A 80 9.61 8.35 7.64
CA ILE A 80 9.06 9.58 8.22
C ILE A 80 9.38 10.79 7.33
N GLU A 81 10.62 10.90 6.85
CA GLU A 81 11.03 12.00 5.96
C GLU A 81 10.20 11.98 4.66
N ARG A 82 10.06 10.81 4.02
CA ARG A 82 9.27 10.64 2.78
C ARG A 82 7.78 10.91 2.96
N ALA A 83 7.20 10.48 4.09
CA ALA A 83 5.80 10.79 4.41
C ALA A 83 5.58 12.30 4.60
N SER A 84 6.55 12.98 5.21
CA SER A 84 6.47 14.43 5.46
C SER A 84 6.41 15.25 4.16
N PHE A 85 7.11 14.82 3.10
CA PHE A 85 7.07 15.49 1.79
C PHE A 85 5.75 15.31 1.03
N TYR A 86 4.88 14.38 1.42
CA TYR A 86 3.59 14.17 0.75
C TYR A 86 2.56 15.26 1.04
N HIS A 87 2.66 15.88 2.22
CA HIS A 87 1.71 16.90 2.68
C HIS A 87 2.18 18.34 2.39
N VAL A 88 3.29 18.50 1.66
CA VAL A 88 3.88 19.79 1.27
C VAL A 88 3.58 20.12 -0.19
#